data_AF-A0A3D0R4S3-F1
#
_entry.id   AF-A0A3D0R4S3-F1
#
_cell.length_a   1.000
_cell.length_b   1.000
_cell.length_c   1.000
_cell.angle_alpha   90.00
_cell.angle_beta   90.00
_cell.angle_gamma   90.00
#
_symmetry.space_group_name_H-M   'P 1'
#
loop_
_entity.id
_entity.type
_entity.pdbx_description
1 polymer ?
#
loop_
_entity_poly.entity_id
_entity_poly.type
_entity_poly.pdbx_seq_one_letter_code
_entity_poly.pdbx_strand_id
1 'polypeptide(L)'
;MRTPRLLSEHPLPDGTAAAWSPLEGRPAPQGMYDPRNEHDACGVGFVATLTGEASHQLVEQALTVLRNLEHRGATGSEPDSGDGAGILLQVPDAFLRESVSFELPEAGGYAVGIAFLPTGDRATAAARIEAIAAEEDLSVLGWREVPVAPQLLGNGARATMPDFEQLFVSSVDGAEGLALDRKAFALRKRAEREAGVYFPSLSARTIVYKGMLTTGQLEPFFPDLSDRRFATAIALVHSRFSTNTFPSWPLAHPYRFVAHNGEINTVQGNRNWMRARESQLASDLFGQGKAERLFPVCTPDASDSASFDEVLELLHLGGRSLPHSVLMMIPEAWENHASMDPARRAFYQYHSTMMEPWDGPACVTFTDGTQVGAVLDRNGLRPGRYWVTDDGLVVLSSEVGVLDIAPEKVVRKGRLQPGRMFLVDTAEHRIIEDDEIKAGLAAQEPYGEWLEAGLIDLADLPEREHIVHTHASVTRRQQTFGYTEEELRVLLAPMAKAGAEPLGSMGTDSPIAALSERPRLLFDYFTQLFAQVTNPPLDAIREELVTSLISSVGPQGNLLDPTAASCRSISLSFPVIDNDELA
;
A
#
# COMPACT_ATOMS: atom_id res chain seq x y z
N MET A 1 -31.64 19.88 -21.54
CA MET A 1 -30.67 21.00 -21.44
C MET A 1 -30.05 20.95 -20.05
N ARG A 2 -28.87 20.33 -19.91
CA ARG A 2 -28.12 20.31 -18.66
C ARG A 2 -27.08 21.42 -18.72
N THR A 3 -27.17 22.36 -17.80
CA THR A 3 -26.20 23.43 -17.57
C THR A 3 -24.83 22.79 -17.29
N PRO A 4 -23.74 23.22 -17.94
CA PRO A 4 -22.40 22.76 -17.59
C PRO A 4 -22.09 23.26 -16.18
N ARG A 5 -21.74 22.35 -15.25
CA ARG A 5 -21.08 22.75 -14.01
C ARG A 5 -19.70 23.28 -14.40
N LEU A 6 -19.42 24.53 -14.03
CA LEU A 6 -18.11 25.15 -14.14
C LEU A 6 -17.09 24.24 -13.45
N LEU A 7 -16.02 23.91 -14.18
CA LEU A 7 -14.83 23.30 -13.62
C LEU A 7 -14.38 24.17 -12.44
N SER A 8 -14.32 23.59 -11.24
CA SER A 8 -13.60 24.22 -10.14
C SER A 8 -12.16 24.43 -10.61
N GLU A 9 -11.70 25.67 -10.58
CA GLU A 9 -10.31 26.01 -10.78
C GLU A 9 -9.50 25.33 -9.67
N HIS A 10 -8.96 24.15 -9.95
CA HIS A 10 -7.87 23.61 -9.15
C HIS A 10 -6.68 24.56 -9.35
N PRO A 11 -6.10 25.14 -8.28
CA PRO A 11 -4.84 25.84 -8.42
C PRO A 11 -3.82 24.85 -8.98
N LEU A 12 -3.19 25.19 -10.10
CA LEU A 12 -1.92 24.59 -10.45
C LEU A 12 -0.99 24.81 -9.25
N PRO A 13 -0.26 23.78 -8.78
CA PRO A 13 0.64 23.97 -7.65
C PRO A 13 1.68 25.02 -8.05
N ASP A 14 1.71 26.12 -7.28
CA ASP A 14 2.82 27.08 -7.31
C ASP A 14 4.13 26.29 -7.16
N GLY A 15 5.16 26.69 -7.90
CA GLY A 15 6.43 25.99 -8.08
C GLY A 15 7.32 25.82 -6.84
N THR A 16 6.75 25.83 -5.64
CA THR A 16 7.34 25.23 -4.44
C THR A 16 6.74 23.85 -4.28
N ALA A 17 7.48 22.80 -4.66
CA ALA A 17 7.10 21.43 -4.34
C ALA A 17 6.90 21.32 -2.83
N ALA A 18 5.65 21.29 -2.37
CA ALA A 18 5.34 21.09 -0.97
C ALA A 18 5.75 19.64 -0.64
N ALA A 19 6.75 19.49 0.21
CA ALA A 19 7.18 18.21 0.75
C ALA A 19 5.96 17.41 1.24
N TRP A 20 5.96 16.08 1.05
CA TRP A 20 4.79 15.25 1.38
C TRP A 20 4.46 15.33 2.88
N SER A 21 5.49 15.56 3.68
CA SER A 21 5.41 15.98 5.08
C SER A 21 6.38 17.14 5.29
N PRO A 22 6.01 18.21 6.01
CA PRO A 22 6.97 19.26 6.38
C PRO A 22 8.09 18.75 7.32
N LEU A 23 7.99 17.51 7.80
CA LEU A 23 8.99 16.80 8.60
C LEU A 23 9.90 15.89 7.74
N GLU A 24 9.84 16.05 6.42
CA GLU A 24 10.65 15.30 5.46
C GLU A 24 12.06 15.91 5.36
N GLY A 25 13.09 15.13 5.67
CA GLY A 25 14.49 15.56 5.56
C GLY A 25 15.14 15.26 4.21
N ARG A 26 14.37 14.84 3.19
CA ARG A 26 14.90 14.57 1.84
C ARG A 26 15.15 15.88 1.10
N PRO A 27 16.24 16.00 0.32
CA PRO A 27 16.50 17.20 -0.46
C PRO A 27 15.52 17.33 -1.63
N ALA A 28 15.28 18.56 -2.08
CA ALA A 28 14.53 18.81 -3.32
C ALA A 28 15.25 18.19 -4.54
N PRO A 29 14.53 17.90 -5.64
CA PRO A 29 15.14 17.38 -6.88
C PRO A 29 16.33 18.25 -7.32
N GLN A 30 17.50 17.63 -7.50
CA GLN A 30 18.73 18.32 -7.89
C GLN A 30 19.58 17.47 -8.82
N GLY A 31 19.91 18.00 -10.00
CA GLY A 31 20.62 17.24 -11.02
C GLY A 31 19.84 15.99 -11.45
N MET A 32 20.42 14.81 -11.26
CA MET A 32 19.77 13.51 -11.55
C MET A 32 19.07 12.88 -10.34
N TYR A 33 19.16 13.50 -9.16
CA TYR A 33 18.48 12.98 -7.97
C TYR A 33 16.99 13.38 -8.00
N ASP A 34 16.15 12.37 -7.80
CA ASP A 34 14.70 12.49 -7.69
C ASP A 34 14.23 11.65 -6.49
N PRO A 35 13.63 12.25 -5.45
CA PRO A 35 13.15 11.54 -4.25
C PRO A 35 12.14 10.42 -4.55
N ARG A 36 11.51 10.44 -5.73
CA ARG A 36 10.54 9.43 -6.15
C ARG A 36 11.17 8.08 -6.50
N ASN A 37 12.49 8.04 -6.72
CA ASN A 37 13.23 6.83 -7.07
C ASN A 37 13.88 6.15 -5.83
N GLU A 38 13.38 6.45 -4.64
CA GLU A 38 13.89 5.84 -3.40
C GLU A 38 13.17 4.54 -3.07
N HIS A 39 13.95 3.56 -2.61
CA HIS A 39 13.49 2.19 -2.37
C HIS A 39 13.99 1.68 -1.01
N ASP A 40 13.22 0.78 -0.41
CA ASP A 40 13.49 0.21 0.91
C ASP A 40 13.41 -1.33 0.89
N ALA A 41 14.19 -1.99 1.74
CA ALA A 41 14.08 -3.42 2.04
C ALA A 41 14.08 -3.61 3.56
N CYS A 42 13.49 -4.67 4.12
CA CYS A 42 13.15 -4.64 5.56
C CYS A 42 13.15 -6.00 6.27
N GLY A 43 13.06 -5.95 7.59
CA GLY A 43 12.57 -7.05 8.44
C GLY A 43 11.15 -6.74 8.91
N VAL A 44 10.25 -7.73 8.85
CA VAL A 44 8.85 -7.59 9.30
C VAL A 44 8.45 -8.80 10.13
N GLY A 45 7.62 -8.59 11.15
CA GLY A 45 7.01 -9.67 11.90
C GLY A 45 5.91 -9.21 12.83
N PHE A 46 5.04 -10.11 13.25
CA PHE A 46 4.05 -9.86 14.28
C PHE A 46 4.00 -11.00 15.29
N VAL A 47 3.49 -10.67 16.47
CA VAL A 47 3.05 -11.62 17.49
C VAL A 47 1.59 -11.37 17.81
N ALA A 48 0.85 -12.45 18.02
CA ALA A 48 -0.55 -12.38 18.43
C ALA A 48 -0.89 -13.55 19.35
N THR A 49 -1.94 -13.42 20.16
CA THR A 49 -2.45 -14.52 20.98
C THR A 49 -3.85 -14.94 20.54
N LEU A 50 -4.06 -16.25 20.36
CA LEU A 50 -5.36 -16.83 20.12
C LEU A 50 -6.27 -16.73 21.34
N THR A 51 -5.74 -16.48 22.54
CA THR A 51 -6.57 -16.24 23.73
C THR A 51 -7.33 -14.92 23.67
N GLY A 52 -6.91 -13.98 22.82
CA GLY A 52 -7.44 -12.62 22.75
C GLY A 52 -7.14 -11.76 23.98
N GLU A 53 -6.47 -12.31 25.00
CA GLU A 53 -6.15 -11.59 26.24
C GLU A 53 -4.94 -10.68 26.05
N ALA A 54 -5.13 -9.38 26.25
CA ALA A 54 -4.05 -8.42 26.16
C ALA A 54 -3.02 -8.60 27.28
N SER A 55 -1.73 -8.64 26.94
CA SER A 55 -0.65 -8.77 27.91
C SER A 55 0.55 -7.92 27.54
N HIS A 56 1.25 -7.39 28.55
CA HIS A 56 2.53 -6.71 28.36
C HIS A 56 3.63 -7.68 27.88
N GLN A 57 3.52 -8.97 28.20
CA GLN A 57 4.46 -9.99 27.72
C GLN A 57 4.48 -10.05 26.18
N LEU A 58 3.34 -9.82 25.52
CA LEU A 58 3.29 -9.77 24.05
C LEU A 58 4.02 -8.54 23.50
N VAL A 59 4.02 -7.42 24.21
CA VAL A 59 4.82 -6.23 23.85
C VAL A 59 6.30 -6.56 23.94
N GLU A 60 6.76 -7.17 25.04
CA GLU A 60 8.15 -7.59 25.23
C GLU A 60 8.60 -8.60 24.15
N GLN A 61 7.73 -9.54 23.79
CA GLN A 61 7.97 -10.52 22.73
C GLN A 61 8.08 -9.82 21.37
N ALA A 62 7.18 -8.89 21.04
CA ALA A 62 7.25 -8.12 19.80
C ALA A 62 8.55 -7.32 19.69
N LEU A 63 8.96 -6.65 20.78
CA LEU A 63 10.22 -5.91 20.84
C LEU A 63 11.44 -6.84 20.70
N THR A 64 11.37 -8.06 21.24
CA THR A 64 12.41 -9.07 21.02
C THR A 64 12.47 -9.51 19.56
N VAL A 65 11.31 -9.73 18.91
CA VAL A 65 11.25 -10.01 17.47
C VAL A 65 11.91 -8.88 16.68
N LEU A 66 11.59 -7.62 17.00
CA LEU A 66 12.16 -6.46 16.33
C LEU A 66 13.69 -6.41 16.46
N ARG A 67 14.22 -6.60 17.68
CA ARG A 67 15.68 -6.65 17.94
C ARG A 67 16.39 -7.75 17.17
N ASN A 68 15.75 -8.90 17.03
CA ASN A 68 16.29 -10.04 16.28
C ASN A 68 16.21 -9.86 14.76
N LEU A 69 15.65 -8.75 14.27
CA LEU A 69 15.63 -8.35 12.87
C LEU A 69 16.61 -7.21 12.55
N GLU A 70 17.44 -6.76 13.50
CA GLU A 70 18.42 -5.67 13.32
C GLU A 70 19.34 -5.89 12.12
N HIS A 71 19.78 -7.13 11.85
CA HIS A 71 20.65 -7.45 10.72
C HIS A 71 19.98 -7.29 9.35
N ARG A 72 18.66 -7.06 9.31
CA ARG A 72 17.90 -6.69 8.12
C ARG A 72 17.64 -5.19 8.01
N GLY A 73 17.96 -4.42 9.05
CA GLY A 73 17.95 -2.97 9.01
C GLY A 73 19.27 -2.40 8.52
N ALA A 74 19.27 -1.12 8.16
CA ALA A 74 20.50 -0.35 8.00
C ALA A 74 20.65 0.64 9.16
N THR A 75 21.90 0.84 9.56
CA THR A 75 22.31 2.01 10.30
C THR A 75 22.74 3.07 9.30
N GLY A 76 22.31 4.30 9.49
CA GLY A 76 22.72 5.47 8.73
C GLY A 76 24.21 5.79 8.92
N SER A 77 24.61 7.02 8.59
CA SER A 77 26.02 7.43 8.64
C SER A 77 26.66 7.39 10.04
N GLU A 78 25.83 7.34 11.10
CA GLU A 78 26.25 7.22 12.50
C GLU A 78 25.68 5.91 13.08
N PRO A 79 26.42 5.18 13.94
CA PRO A 79 25.93 3.93 14.55
C PRO A 79 24.60 4.07 15.30
N ASP A 80 24.33 5.25 15.85
CA ASP A 80 23.14 5.56 16.67
C ASP A 80 21.99 6.18 15.84
N SER A 81 22.09 6.18 14.51
CA SER A 81 21.04 6.62 13.59
C SER A 81 20.52 5.41 12.80
N GLY A 82 19.34 4.90 13.14
CA GLY A 82 18.66 3.86 12.35
C GLY A 82 17.78 4.43 11.24
N ASP A 83 17.61 3.69 10.14
CA ASP A 83 16.77 4.11 9.00
C ASP A 83 15.26 4.09 9.31
N GLY A 84 14.86 3.38 10.37
CA GLY A 84 13.51 3.40 10.89
C GLY A 84 13.13 2.09 11.60
N ALA A 85 12.54 2.22 12.79
CA ALA A 85 11.95 1.09 13.52
C ALA A 85 10.62 1.51 14.13
N GLY A 86 9.73 0.55 14.30
CA GLY A 86 8.44 0.81 14.93
C GLY A 86 7.63 -0.43 15.27
N ILE A 87 6.56 -0.16 16.00
CA ILE A 87 5.59 -1.14 16.49
C ILE A 87 4.17 -0.57 16.38
N LEU A 88 3.25 -1.39 15.88
CA LEU A 88 1.81 -1.15 15.86
C LEU A 88 1.18 -2.10 16.87
N LEU A 89 0.34 -1.54 17.74
CA LEU A 89 -0.30 -2.21 18.88
C LEU A 89 -1.80 -1.93 18.86
N GLN A 90 -2.58 -2.73 19.58
CA GLN A 90 -3.92 -2.30 19.96
C GLN A 90 -3.85 -1.11 20.91
N VAL A 91 -4.88 -0.27 20.95
CA VAL A 91 -4.97 0.85 21.89
C VAL A 91 -4.97 0.31 23.33
N PRO A 92 -3.94 0.63 24.16
CA PRO A 92 -3.80 0.08 25.51
C PRO A 92 -4.61 0.91 26.53
N ASP A 93 -5.94 0.73 26.55
CA ASP A 93 -6.86 1.57 27.33
C ASP A 93 -6.46 1.76 28.80
N ALA A 94 -6.10 0.66 29.47
CA ALA A 94 -5.71 0.66 30.89
C ALA A 94 -4.48 1.54 31.18
N PHE A 95 -3.54 1.60 30.24
CA PHE A 95 -2.39 2.49 30.34
C PHE A 95 -2.80 3.94 30.07
N LEU A 96 -3.54 4.18 28.99
CA LEU A 96 -3.87 5.54 28.54
C LEU A 96 -4.70 6.29 29.57
N ARG A 97 -5.73 5.64 30.13
CA ARG A 97 -6.64 6.21 31.14
C ARG A 97 -5.91 6.68 32.40
N GLU A 98 -4.86 5.99 32.80
CA GLU A 98 -4.02 6.33 33.95
C GLU A 98 -2.88 7.32 33.60
N SER A 99 -2.71 7.64 32.32
CA SER A 99 -1.62 8.50 31.82
C SER A 99 -2.09 9.91 31.40
N VAL A 100 -3.38 10.18 31.47
CA VAL A 100 -4.02 11.46 31.12
C VAL A 100 -4.74 12.08 32.32
N SER A 101 -4.97 13.39 32.27
CA SER A 101 -5.66 14.14 33.34
C SER A 101 -7.15 14.38 33.08
N PHE A 102 -7.67 13.91 31.93
CA PHE A 102 -9.04 14.06 31.49
C PHE A 102 -9.74 12.71 31.42
N GLU A 103 -11.07 12.72 31.47
CA GLU A 103 -11.86 11.50 31.39
C GLU A 103 -11.88 10.95 29.96
N LEU A 104 -11.59 9.67 29.82
CA LEU A 104 -11.75 8.94 28.55
C LEU A 104 -13.09 8.21 28.55
N PRO A 105 -13.81 8.19 27.42
CA PRO A 105 -14.89 7.23 27.19
C PRO A 105 -14.45 5.77 27.40
N GLU A 106 -15.41 4.85 27.34
CA GLU A 106 -15.11 3.40 27.30
C GLU A 106 -14.19 3.06 26.13
N ALA A 107 -13.46 1.94 26.24
CA ALA A 107 -12.55 1.48 25.20
C ALA A 107 -13.31 1.34 23.85
N GLY A 108 -12.77 1.95 22.80
CA GLY A 108 -13.42 2.05 21.49
C GLY A 108 -14.29 3.30 21.29
N GLY A 109 -14.63 4.02 22.37
CA GLY A 109 -15.38 5.29 22.33
C GLY A 109 -14.51 6.55 22.16
N TYR A 110 -13.19 6.39 22.09
CA TYR A 110 -12.25 7.44 21.72
C TYR A 110 -11.21 6.91 20.73
N ALA A 111 -10.68 7.80 19.90
CA ALA A 111 -9.53 7.56 19.05
C ALA A 111 -8.32 8.31 19.60
N VAL A 112 -7.15 7.68 19.49
CA VAL A 112 -5.87 8.23 19.93
C VAL A 112 -4.84 8.10 18.82
N GLY A 113 -3.94 9.07 18.72
CA GLY A 113 -2.89 9.08 17.73
C GLY A 113 -1.73 9.98 18.13
N ILE A 114 -0.51 9.57 17.80
CA ILE A 114 0.68 10.40 18.04
C ILE A 114 0.81 11.39 16.88
N ALA A 115 0.56 12.67 17.13
CA ALA A 115 0.88 13.76 16.23
C ALA A 115 2.39 14.00 16.26
N PHE A 116 3.03 13.91 15.09
CA PHE A 116 4.36 14.44 14.86
C PHE A 116 4.19 15.90 14.46
N LEU A 117 4.57 16.80 15.36
CA LEU A 117 4.36 18.24 15.25
C LEU A 117 5.65 18.95 14.84
N PRO A 118 5.56 20.07 14.09
CA PRO A 118 6.72 20.88 13.76
C PRO A 118 7.31 21.52 15.02
N THR A 119 8.64 21.43 15.16
CA THR A 119 9.36 21.98 16.31
C THR A 119 9.17 23.49 16.41
N GLY A 120 8.66 23.96 17.55
CA GLY A 120 8.49 25.39 17.83
C GLY A 120 7.19 26.05 17.32
N ASP A 121 6.32 25.29 16.63
CA ASP A 121 4.98 25.76 16.20
C ASP A 121 3.83 24.85 16.66
N ARG A 122 4.08 24.10 17.75
CA ARG A 122 3.16 23.14 18.40
C ARG A 122 1.76 23.72 18.62
N ALA A 123 1.67 24.92 19.19
CA ALA A 123 0.39 25.52 19.55
C ALA A 123 -0.48 25.89 18.34
N THR A 124 0.14 26.36 17.25
CA THR A 124 -0.59 26.71 16.01
C THR A 124 -1.10 25.44 15.33
N ALA A 125 -0.24 24.42 15.23
CA ALA A 125 -0.63 23.12 14.67
C ALA A 125 -1.77 22.48 15.47
N ALA A 126 -1.66 22.44 16.80
CA ALA A 126 -2.69 21.92 17.69
C ALA A 126 -4.02 22.67 17.53
N ALA A 127 -4.00 24.01 17.54
CA ALA A 127 -5.21 24.83 17.35
C ALA A 127 -5.87 24.58 15.97
N ARG A 128 -5.07 24.37 14.92
CA ARG A 128 -5.59 24.04 13.59
C ARG A 128 -6.24 22.65 13.57
N ILE A 129 -5.62 21.68 14.23
CA ILE A 129 -6.16 20.32 14.37
C ILE A 129 -7.49 20.33 15.14
N GLU A 130 -7.58 21.10 16.23
CA GLU A 130 -8.82 21.25 17.01
C GLU A 130 -9.95 21.86 16.18
N ALA A 131 -9.65 22.87 15.34
CA ALA A 131 -10.62 23.44 14.42
C ALA A 131 -11.12 22.40 13.39
N ILE A 132 -10.21 21.62 12.80
CA ILE A 132 -10.58 20.56 11.85
C ILE A 132 -11.39 19.47 12.56
N ALA A 133 -11.04 19.08 13.79
CA ALA A 133 -11.78 18.08 14.56
C ALA A 133 -13.24 18.51 14.75
N ALA A 134 -13.47 19.78 15.09
CA ALA A 134 -14.82 20.32 15.22
C ALA A 134 -15.61 20.30 13.89
N GLU A 135 -14.94 20.56 12.76
CA GLU A 135 -15.55 20.49 11.42
C GLU A 135 -15.89 19.04 11.00
N GLU A 136 -15.20 18.04 11.56
CA GLU A 136 -15.41 16.62 11.32
C GLU A 136 -16.30 15.92 12.37
N ASP A 137 -17.06 16.71 13.15
CA ASP A 137 -17.97 16.23 14.19
C ASP A 137 -17.26 15.38 15.28
N LEU A 138 -16.02 15.77 15.61
CA LEU A 138 -15.19 15.19 16.66
C LEU A 138 -14.96 16.20 17.79
N SER A 139 -15.02 15.73 19.03
CA SER A 139 -14.65 16.48 20.24
C SER A 139 -13.26 16.09 20.68
N VAL A 140 -12.38 17.08 20.82
CA VAL A 140 -11.04 16.90 21.38
C VAL A 140 -11.16 16.77 22.89
N LEU A 141 -10.77 15.61 23.41
CA LEU A 141 -10.79 15.31 24.84
C LEU A 141 -9.59 15.92 25.55
N GLY A 142 -8.44 15.93 24.88
CA GLY A 142 -7.22 16.53 25.36
C GLY A 142 -5.99 16.06 24.61
N TRP A 143 -4.85 16.62 25.01
CA TRP A 143 -3.54 16.30 24.49
C TRP A 143 -2.65 15.74 25.60
N ARG A 144 -1.84 14.74 25.29
CA ARG A 144 -0.82 14.17 26.19
C ARG A 144 0.54 14.30 25.53
N GLU A 145 1.50 14.89 26.24
CA GLU A 145 2.89 14.86 25.81
C GLU A 145 3.44 13.44 25.91
N VAL A 146 4.03 12.93 24.82
CA VAL A 146 4.60 11.59 24.80
C VAL A 146 5.99 11.64 25.45
N PRO A 147 6.26 10.87 26.52
CA PRO A 147 7.59 10.82 27.09
C PRO A 147 8.55 10.22 26.06
N VAL A 148 9.66 10.92 25.81
CA VAL A 148 10.69 10.53 24.86
C VAL A 148 12.09 10.67 25.46
N ALA A 149 13.06 9.93 24.93
CA ALA A 149 14.47 10.01 25.34
C ALA A 149 15.38 10.48 24.17
N PRO A 150 15.37 11.78 23.81
CA PRO A 150 16.12 12.32 22.65
C PRO A 150 17.64 12.12 22.74
N GLN A 151 18.17 11.93 23.94
CA GLN A 151 19.60 11.71 24.20
C GLN A 151 20.13 10.38 23.63
N LEU A 152 19.25 9.45 23.24
CA LEU A 152 19.62 8.17 22.63
C LEU A 152 19.86 8.28 21.12
N LEU A 153 19.45 9.39 20.51
CA LEU A 153 19.47 9.58 19.06
C LEU A 153 20.84 10.06 18.58
N GLY A 154 21.28 9.55 17.43
CA GLY A 154 22.31 10.19 16.63
C GLY A 154 21.91 11.60 16.17
N ASN A 155 22.89 12.40 15.74
CA ASN A 155 22.68 13.81 15.41
C ASN A 155 21.71 13.99 14.24
N GLY A 156 21.78 13.11 13.23
CA GLY A 156 20.91 13.16 12.05
C GLY A 156 19.43 12.95 12.39
N ALA A 157 19.13 11.89 13.15
CA ALA A 157 17.77 11.62 13.62
C ALA A 157 17.27 12.72 14.56
N ARG A 158 18.13 13.22 15.46
CA ARG A 158 17.78 14.28 16.40
C ARG A 158 17.50 15.63 15.73
N ALA A 159 18.22 15.96 14.67
CA ALA A 159 18.05 17.23 13.95
C ALA A 159 16.71 17.35 13.22
N THR A 160 16.07 16.21 12.91
CA THR A 160 14.78 16.14 12.22
C THR A 160 13.66 15.59 13.11
N MET A 161 13.94 15.42 14.41
CA MET A 161 12.99 14.89 15.38
C MET A 161 11.79 15.85 15.54
N PRO A 162 10.55 15.37 15.33
CA PRO A 162 9.36 16.17 15.61
C PRO A 162 9.09 16.26 17.11
N ASP A 163 8.21 17.18 17.49
CA ASP A 163 7.59 17.13 18.81
C ASP A 163 6.48 16.06 18.81
N PHE A 164 6.38 15.26 19.87
CA PHE A 164 5.43 14.14 19.96
C PHE A 164 4.32 14.45 20.95
N GLU A 165 3.08 14.48 20.46
CA GLU A 165 1.89 14.56 21.32
C GLU A 165 0.84 13.53 20.92
N GLN A 166 0.18 12.93 21.89
CA GLN A 166 -1.02 12.14 21.66
C GLN A 166 -2.26 13.04 21.67
N LEU A 167 -2.98 13.03 20.57
CA LEU A 167 -4.31 13.62 20.45
C LEU A 167 -5.37 12.57 20.82
N PHE A 168 -6.33 12.96 21.66
CA PHE A 168 -7.49 12.13 22.00
C PHE A 168 -8.77 12.81 21.51
N VAL A 169 -9.55 12.09 20.71
CA VAL A 169 -10.83 12.57 20.18
C VAL A 169 -11.95 11.56 20.44
N SER A 170 -13.16 12.05 20.62
CA SER A 170 -14.39 11.26 20.65
C SER A 170 -15.36 11.81 19.61
N SER A 171 -16.37 11.03 19.22
CA SER A 171 -17.40 11.58 18.32
C SER A 171 -18.51 12.28 19.08
N VAL A 172 -18.97 13.42 18.55
CA VAL A 172 -20.10 14.18 19.09
C VAL A 172 -21.40 13.38 19.04
N ASP A 173 -21.55 12.50 18.03
CA ASP A 173 -22.72 11.65 17.84
C ASP A 173 -22.61 10.27 18.51
N GLY A 174 -21.52 10.02 19.26
CA GLY A 174 -21.29 8.76 19.95
C GLY A 174 -20.86 7.60 19.04
N ALA A 175 -20.32 7.87 17.85
CA ALA A 175 -19.68 6.82 17.04
C ALA A 175 -18.49 6.18 17.77
N GLU A 176 -18.39 4.85 17.66
CA GLU A 176 -17.36 4.02 18.31
C GLU A 176 -16.66 3.10 17.29
N GLY A 177 -15.48 2.59 17.66
CA GLY A 177 -14.72 1.59 16.88
C GLY A 177 -14.48 2.03 15.44
N LEU A 178 -14.85 1.19 14.46
CA LEU A 178 -14.66 1.48 13.04
C LEU A 178 -15.42 2.74 12.57
N ALA A 179 -16.58 3.06 13.17
CA ALA A 179 -17.32 4.26 12.81
C ALA A 179 -16.58 5.54 13.28
N LEU A 180 -15.94 5.48 14.45
CA LEU A 180 -15.07 6.55 14.93
C LEU A 180 -13.80 6.66 14.06
N ASP A 181 -13.19 5.54 13.69
CA ASP A 181 -12.03 5.52 12.79
C ASP A 181 -12.32 6.22 11.45
N ARG A 182 -13.53 6.08 10.88
CA ARG A 182 -13.91 6.78 9.63
C ARG A 182 -13.91 8.30 9.77
N LYS A 183 -14.32 8.83 10.93
CA LYS A 183 -14.25 10.27 11.22
C LYS A 183 -12.81 10.71 11.47
N ALA A 184 -12.08 9.93 12.27
CA ALA A 184 -10.67 10.16 12.58
C ALA A 184 -9.77 10.12 11.32
N PHE A 185 -10.06 9.25 10.36
CA PHE A 185 -9.38 9.18 9.07
C PHE A 185 -9.42 10.50 8.31
N ALA A 186 -10.59 11.12 8.25
CA ALA A 186 -10.74 12.39 7.55
C ALA A 186 -10.10 13.56 8.31
N LEU A 187 -10.25 13.60 9.64
CA LEU A 187 -9.50 14.53 10.49
C LEU A 187 -8.01 14.41 10.21
N ARG A 188 -7.48 13.19 10.17
CA ARG A 188 -6.07 12.92 9.92
C ARG A 188 -5.64 13.41 8.53
N LYS A 189 -6.34 13.00 7.46
CA LYS A 189 -6.00 13.42 6.08
C LYS A 189 -6.03 14.95 5.93
N ARG A 190 -6.96 15.64 6.59
CA ARG A 190 -7.03 17.11 6.58
C ARG A 190 -5.94 17.74 7.44
N ALA A 191 -5.71 17.24 8.65
CA ALA A 191 -4.66 17.73 9.53
C ALA A 191 -3.27 17.64 8.88
N GLU A 192 -2.96 16.52 8.22
CA GLU A 192 -1.68 16.35 7.52
C GLU A 192 -1.45 17.43 6.44
N ARG A 193 -2.51 17.80 5.70
CA ARG A 193 -2.43 18.82 4.63
C ARG A 193 -2.52 20.26 5.13
N GLU A 194 -3.36 20.51 6.12
CA GLU A 194 -3.77 21.86 6.53
C GLU A 194 -3.04 22.36 7.79
N ALA A 195 -2.49 21.46 8.61
CA ALA A 195 -1.74 21.79 9.82
C ALA A 195 -0.26 21.42 9.74
N GLY A 196 0.18 20.75 8.65
CA GLY A 196 1.58 20.40 8.47
C GLY A 196 2.10 19.41 9.52
N VAL A 197 1.29 18.40 9.84
CA VAL A 197 1.62 17.38 10.85
C VAL A 197 1.64 16.00 10.22
N TYR A 198 2.13 15.00 10.94
CA TYR A 198 2.02 13.61 10.50
C TYR A 198 1.48 12.74 11.63
N PHE A 199 0.53 11.86 11.31
CA PHE A 199 -0.02 10.90 12.26
C PHE A 199 0.31 9.48 11.82
N PRO A 200 1.25 8.76 12.47
CA PRO A 200 1.48 7.34 12.24
C PRO A 200 0.20 6.51 12.37
N SER A 201 -0.68 6.92 13.29
CA SER A 201 -2.02 6.39 13.52
C SER A 201 -2.89 7.47 14.15
N LEU A 202 -4.21 7.40 13.92
CA LEU A 202 -5.24 8.09 14.71
C LEU A 202 -6.48 7.21 14.68
N SER A 203 -6.63 6.33 15.67
CA SER A 203 -7.62 5.25 15.66
C SER A 203 -8.12 4.93 17.07
N ALA A 204 -9.33 4.40 17.14
CA ALA A 204 -9.92 3.82 18.33
C ALA A 204 -9.46 2.38 18.61
N ARG A 205 -8.79 1.75 17.65
CA ARG A 205 -8.42 0.32 17.68
C ARG A 205 -6.90 0.10 17.72
N THR A 206 -6.13 0.90 16.99
CA THR A 206 -4.67 0.74 16.89
C THR A 206 -3.89 2.02 17.23
N ILE A 207 -2.66 1.84 17.71
CA ILE A 207 -1.70 2.92 17.92
C ILE A 207 -0.32 2.50 17.43
N VAL A 208 0.41 3.44 16.81
CA VAL A 208 1.75 3.20 16.24
C VAL A 208 2.79 4.05 16.96
N TYR A 209 3.83 3.38 17.47
CA TYR A 209 5.06 3.98 17.98
C TYR A 209 6.18 3.69 16.99
N LYS A 210 6.71 4.73 16.34
CA LYS A 210 7.76 4.58 15.33
C LYS A 210 8.64 5.80 15.23
N GLY A 211 9.80 5.62 14.62
CA GLY A 211 10.68 6.74 14.33
C GLY A 211 11.98 6.31 13.69
N MET A 212 12.87 7.27 13.54
CA MET A 212 14.25 7.07 13.08
C MET A 212 15.12 6.48 14.19
N LEU A 213 14.91 5.20 14.44
CA LEU A 213 15.45 4.46 15.57
C LEU A 213 16.06 3.16 15.03
N THR A 214 17.14 2.70 15.65
CA THR A 214 17.56 1.30 15.54
C THR A 214 16.54 0.41 16.27
N THR A 215 16.52 -0.89 15.99
CA THR A 215 15.55 -1.80 16.62
C THR A 215 15.69 -1.84 18.14
N GLY A 216 16.92 -1.68 18.65
CA GLY A 216 17.22 -1.63 20.08
C GLY A 216 16.82 -0.32 20.76
N GLN A 217 16.68 0.77 20.01
CA GLN A 217 16.35 2.10 20.54
C GLN A 217 14.85 2.32 20.75
N LEU A 218 13.96 1.54 20.11
CA LEU A 218 12.51 1.81 20.11
C LEU A 218 11.91 1.89 21.52
N GLU A 219 12.09 0.84 22.32
CA GLU A 219 11.60 0.78 23.71
C GLU A 219 12.22 1.88 24.60
N PRO A 220 13.55 2.05 24.70
CA PRO A 220 14.12 3.06 25.58
C PRO A 220 13.84 4.49 25.09
N PHE A 221 13.61 4.71 23.79
CA PHE A 221 13.21 6.01 23.25
C PHE A 221 11.77 6.37 23.61
N PHE A 222 10.84 5.41 23.62
CA PHE A 222 9.45 5.57 24.04
C PHE A 222 9.17 4.77 25.32
N PRO A 223 9.44 5.32 26.51
CA PRO A 223 9.31 4.60 27.79
C PRO A 223 7.91 4.06 28.09
N ASP A 224 6.88 4.57 27.41
CA ASP A 224 5.51 4.02 27.45
C ASP A 224 5.52 2.50 27.17
N LEU A 225 6.38 2.03 26.25
CA LEU A 225 6.47 0.63 25.84
C LEU A 225 7.02 -0.29 26.94
N SER A 226 7.61 0.25 28.01
CA SER A 226 8.07 -0.51 29.18
C SER A 226 7.08 -0.49 30.35
N ASP A 227 5.95 0.22 30.24
CA ASP A 227 4.94 0.25 31.29
C ASP A 227 4.13 -1.06 31.28
N ARG A 228 4.06 -1.75 32.42
CA ARG A 228 3.36 -3.05 32.54
C ARG A 228 1.86 -2.98 32.25
N ARG A 229 1.25 -1.79 32.29
CA ARG A 229 -0.16 -1.57 31.92
C ARG A 229 -0.32 -1.48 30.41
N PHE A 230 0.76 -1.25 29.67
CA PHE A 230 0.78 -1.23 28.22
C PHE A 230 0.68 -2.67 27.71
N ALA A 231 -0.54 -3.14 27.48
CA ALA A 231 -0.84 -4.51 27.12
C ALA A 231 -1.51 -4.59 25.75
N THR A 232 -1.25 -5.67 25.01
CA THR A 232 -1.85 -5.92 23.70
C THR A 232 -2.05 -7.41 23.46
N ALA A 233 -3.01 -7.78 22.62
CA ALA A 233 -3.16 -9.13 22.06
C ALA A 233 -2.56 -9.27 20.65
N ILE A 234 -2.28 -8.15 19.97
CA ILE A 234 -1.65 -8.08 18.65
C ILE A 234 -0.53 -7.04 18.66
N ALA A 235 0.65 -7.40 18.18
CA ALA A 235 1.75 -6.47 17.97
C ALA A 235 2.45 -6.74 16.65
N LEU A 236 2.54 -5.73 15.79
CA LEU A 236 3.21 -5.78 14.51
C LEU A 236 4.46 -4.89 14.55
N VAL A 237 5.62 -5.44 14.20
CA VAL A 237 6.91 -4.74 14.24
C VAL A 237 7.57 -4.69 12.87
N HIS A 238 8.39 -3.67 12.67
CA HIS A 238 9.14 -3.50 11.43
C HIS A 238 10.48 -2.80 11.65
N SER A 239 11.50 -3.27 10.93
CA SER A 239 12.82 -2.65 10.81
C SER A 239 13.09 -2.28 9.35
N ARG A 240 13.32 -1.00 9.07
CA ARG A 240 13.53 -0.44 7.73
C ARG A 240 15.02 -0.47 7.36
N PHE A 241 15.31 -0.74 6.10
CA PHE A 241 16.59 -0.47 5.45
C PHE A 241 16.32 0.41 4.23
N SER A 242 16.95 1.57 4.18
CA SER A 242 16.79 2.57 3.14
C SER A 242 18.02 2.62 2.23
N THR A 243 17.83 2.89 0.94
CA THR A 243 18.98 3.20 0.07
C THR A 243 19.49 4.64 0.22
N ASN A 244 18.82 5.46 1.04
CA ASN A 244 19.21 6.85 1.32
C ASN A 244 19.79 7.00 2.74
N THR A 245 20.57 8.06 2.96
CA THR A 245 21.05 8.46 4.29
C THR A 245 20.30 9.67 4.83
N PHE A 246 19.15 10.03 4.25
CA PHE A 246 18.41 11.24 4.59
C PHE A 246 17.38 10.95 5.69
N PRO A 247 17.45 11.68 6.82
CA PRO A 247 16.60 11.36 7.93
C PRO A 247 15.14 11.79 7.70
N SER A 248 14.19 10.84 7.81
CA SER A 248 12.76 11.12 7.77
C SER A 248 11.98 10.21 8.74
N TRP A 249 11.48 10.80 9.83
CA TRP A 249 10.67 10.11 10.84
C TRP A 249 9.37 9.51 10.30
N PRO A 250 8.61 10.20 9.42
CA PRO A 250 7.35 9.66 8.91
C PRO A 250 7.50 8.41 8.02
N LEU A 251 8.66 8.21 7.38
CA LEU A 251 8.93 7.06 6.51
C LEU A 251 9.20 5.75 7.27
N ALA A 252 9.44 5.81 8.59
CA ALA A 252 9.51 4.60 9.40
C ALA A 252 8.18 3.83 9.32
N HIS A 253 8.24 2.52 9.48
CA HIS A 253 7.08 1.63 9.56
C HIS A 253 6.85 1.19 11.01
N PRO A 254 5.70 0.59 11.35
CA PRO A 254 4.52 0.36 10.50
C PRO A 254 3.80 1.64 10.03
N TYR A 255 2.97 1.50 9.00
CA TYR A 255 1.93 2.48 8.67
C TYR A 255 0.65 2.18 9.44
N ARG A 256 -0.53 2.63 8.98
CA ARG A 256 -1.76 2.63 9.80
C ARG A 256 -2.35 1.24 9.90
N PHE A 257 -2.23 0.46 8.83
CA PHE A 257 -2.68 -0.92 8.74
C PHE A 257 -1.55 -1.88 8.42
N VAL A 258 -0.52 -1.45 7.67
CA VAL A 258 0.49 -2.36 7.10
C VAL A 258 1.90 -2.16 7.61
N ALA A 259 2.66 -3.26 7.63
CA ALA A 259 4.10 -3.24 7.49
C ALA A 259 4.47 -4.07 6.26
N HIS A 260 5.29 -3.49 5.38
CA HIS A 260 5.59 -4.05 4.07
C HIS A 260 7.08 -4.32 4.00
N ASN A 261 7.44 -5.58 3.74
CA ASN A 261 8.78 -5.94 3.34
C ASN A 261 8.80 -6.19 1.84
N GLY A 262 9.34 -5.24 1.07
CA GLY A 262 9.24 -5.33 -0.38
C GLY A 262 9.33 -4.00 -1.09
N GLU A 263 8.99 -4.04 -2.37
CA GLU A 263 8.89 -2.87 -3.24
C GLU A 263 7.71 -3.06 -4.21
N ILE A 264 6.86 -2.05 -4.34
CA ILE A 264 5.76 -2.05 -5.31
C ILE A 264 6.23 -1.41 -6.62
N ASN A 265 6.64 -2.23 -7.57
CA ASN A 265 7.22 -1.78 -8.85
C ASN A 265 6.18 -1.15 -9.80
N THR A 266 4.89 -1.32 -9.52
CA THR A 266 3.77 -0.76 -10.29
C THR A 266 3.23 0.56 -9.73
N VAL A 267 3.83 1.08 -8.64
CA VAL A 267 3.27 2.18 -7.83
C VAL A 267 2.86 3.42 -8.63
N GLN A 268 3.63 3.82 -9.65
CA GLN A 268 3.31 5.00 -10.44
C GLN A 268 2.01 4.84 -11.23
N GLY A 269 1.78 3.64 -11.79
CA GLY A 269 0.52 3.29 -12.46
C GLY A 269 -0.63 3.30 -11.47
N ASN A 270 -0.45 2.67 -10.31
CA ASN A 270 -1.48 2.55 -9.28
C ASN A 270 -1.92 3.91 -8.74
N ARG A 271 -0.97 4.81 -8.48
CA ARG A 271 -1.25 6.21 -8.07
C ARG A 271 -2.04 6.96 -9.13
N ASN A 272 -1.67 6.82 -10.40
CA ASN A 272 -2.36 7.50 -11.49
C ASN A 272 -3.80 7.01 -11.63
N TRP A 273 -4.02 5.70 -11.53
CA TRP A 273 -5.35 5.11 -11.56
C TRP A 273 -6.20 5.51 -10.36
N MET A 274 -5.63 5.51 -9.16
CA MET A 274 -6.33 6.01 -7.97
C MET A 274 -6.73 7.49 -8.10
N ARG A 275 -5.83 8.34 -8.62
CA ARG A 275 -6.13 9.73 -8.91
C ARG A 275 -7.28 9.89 -9.92
N ALA A 276 -7.35 9.04 -10.94
CA ALA A 276 -8.47 9.05 -11.89
C ALA A 276 -9.80 8.67 -11.19
N ARG A 277 -9.75 7.71 -10.26
CA ARG A 277 -10.92 7.23 -9.49
C ARG A 277 -11.45 8.22 -8.47
N GLU A 278 -10.64 9.16 -7.96
CA GLU A 278 -11.06 10.14 -6.94
C GLU A 278 -12.37 10.84 -7.31
N SER A 279 -12.51 11.25 -8.57
CA SER A 279 -13.73 11.92 -9.08
C SER A 279 -15.01 11.07 -9.02
N GLN A 280 -14.88 9.74 -8.86
CA GLN A 280 -15.97 8.77 -8.82
C GLN A 280 -16.21 8.21 -7.42
N LEU A 281 -15.33 8.50 -6.44
CA LEU A 281 -15.47 7.98 -5.08
C LEU A 281 -16.68 8.60 -4.38
N ALA A 282 -17.60 7.74 -3.98
CA ALA A 282 -18.76 8.11 -3.18
C ALA A 282 -19.03 7.01 -2.14
N SER A 283 -19.30 7.40 -0.89
CA SER A 283 -19.76 6.47 0.13
C SER A 283 -20.44 7.24 1.25
N ASP A 284 -21.59 6.73 1.70
CA ASP A 284 -22.32 7.28 2.84
C ASP A 284 -21.55 7.11 4.16
N LEU A 285 -20.63 6.13 4.22
CA LEU A 285 -19.79 5.85 5.39
C LEU A 285 -18.82 7.00 5.72
N PHE A 286 -18.47 7.82 4.74
CA PHE A 286 -17.65 9.02 4.94
C PHE A 286 -18.49 10.31 4.98
N GLY A 287 -19.80 10.21 5.15
CA GLY A 287 -20.73 11.33 5.09
C GLY A 287 -21.08 11.72 3.66
N GLN A 288 -22.38 11.87 3.39
CA GLN A 288 -22.91 12.17 2.06
C GLN A 288 -22.29 13.44 1.46
N GLY A 289 -21.73 13.30 0.24
CA GLY A 289 -21.14 14.40 -0.51
C GLY A 289 -19.83 14.95 0.07
N LYS A 290 -19.23 14.29 1.07
CA LYS A 290 -18.02 14.76 1.75
C LYS A 290 -16.75 13.98 1.33
N ALA A 291 -16.74 13.23 0.22
CA ALA A 291 -15.58 12.45 -0.19
C ALA A 291 -14.37 13.31 -0.58
N GLU A 292 -14.59 14.50 -1.13
CA GLU A 292 -13.53 15.41 -1.60
C GLU A 292 -12.53 15.81 -0.51
N ARG A 293 -12.99 15.87 0.76
CA ARG A 293 -12.12 16.15 1.90
C ARG A 293 -11.08 15.06 2.17
N LEU A 294 -11.20 13.89 1.54
CA LEU A 294 -10.24 12.79 1.66
C LEU A 294 -9.11 12.93 0.62
N PHE A 295 -9.29 13.74 -0.42
CA PHE A 295 -8.37 13.82 -1.56
C PHE A 295 -7.18 14.76 -1.31
N PRO A 296 -5.98 14.46 -1.87
CA PRO A 296 -5.66 13.25 -2.63
C PRO A 296 -5.59 12.01 -1.71
N VAL A 297 -6.07 10.87 -2.20
CA VAL A 297 -6.05 9.59 -1.48
C VAL A 297 -4.60 9.16 -1.27
N CYS A 298 -3.86 9.03 -2.37
CA CYS A 298 -2.42 8.79 -2.32
C CYS A 298 -1.70 10.12 -2.11
N THR A 299 -0.97 10.25 -1.02
CA THR A 299 -0.20 11.46 -0.74
C THR A 299 0.93 11.61 -1.79
N PRO A 300 1.06 12.78 -2.44
CA PRO A 300 2.14 13.02 -3.41
C PRO A 300 3.51 12.75 -2.81
N ASP A 301 4.44 12.18 -3.58
CA ASP A 301 5.84 11.92 -3.20
C ASP A 301 6.07 11.03 -1.96
N ALA A 302 5.01 10.44 -1.39
CA ALA A 302 5.10 9.44 -0.33
C ALA A 302 5.82 8.17 -0.84
N SER A 303 6.21 7.28 0.08
CA SER A 303 6.75 5.97 -0.30
C SER A 303 5.68 5.10 -1.00
N ASP A 304 6.14 4.07 -1.68
CA ASP A 304 5.27 3.06 -2.30
C ASP A 304 4.33 2.39 -1.29
N SER A 305 4.90 2.05 -0.14
CA SER A 305 4.26 1.38 0.99
C SER A 305 3.25 2.29 1.68
N ALA A 306 3.53 3.59 1.78
CA ALA A 306 2.56 4.57 2.27
C ALA A 306 1.36 4.67 1.33
N SER A 307 1.59 4.74 0.02
CA SER A 307 0.49 4.79 -0.96
C SER A 307 -0.37 3.52 -0.93
N PHE A 308 0.24 2.35 -0.71
CA PHE A 308 -0.49 1.11 -0.51
C PHE A 308 -1.36 1.16 0.76
N ASP A 309 -0.79 1.58 1.89
CA ASP A 309 -1.51 1.71 3.16
C ASP A 309 -2.71 2.66 3.05
N GLU A 310 -2.55 3.81 2.38
CA GLU A 310 -3.60 4.80 2.20
C GLU A 310 -4.79 4.28 1.39
N VAL A 311 -4.51 3.49 0.34
CA VAL A 311 -5.56 2.89 -0.48
C VAL A 311 -6.22 1.73 0.27
N LEU A 312 -5.44 0.92 0.99
CA LEU A 312 -5.98 -0.15 1.84
C LEU A 312 -6.91 0.39 2.93
N GLU A 313 -6.47 1.46 3.61
CA GLU A 313 -7.25 2.16 4.63
C GLU A 313 -8.56 2.72 4.04
N LEU A 314 -8.51 3.34 2.86
CA LEU A 314 -9.70 3.82 2.16
C LEU A 314 -10.68 2.67 1.86
N LEU A 315 -10.21 1.54 1.34
CA LEU A 315 -11.05 0.39 1.00
C LEU A 315 -11.70 -0.23 2.25
N HIS A 316 -10.92 -0.40 3.31
CA HIS A 316 -11.39 -0.98 4.56
C HIS A 316 -12.40 -0.07 5.26
N LEU A 317 -12.05 1.21 5.45
CA LEU A 317 -12.97 2.19 6.06
C LEU A 317 -14.19 2.46 5.17
N GLY A 318 -14.04 2.28 3.86
CA GLY A 318 -15.10 2.33 2.85
C GLY A 318 -16.07 1.15 2.88
N GLY A 319 -15.89 0.18 3.79
CA GLY A 319 -16.89 -0.84 4.09
C GLY A 319 -16.46 -2.29 3.80
N ARG A 320 -15.30 -2.50 3.19
CA ARG A 320 -14.78 -3.86 2.95
C ARG A 320 -14.08 -4.42 4.19
N SER A 321 -14.11 -5.74 4.34
CA SER A 321 -13.26 -6.39 5.33
C SER A 321 -11.79 -6.17 4.98
N LEU A 322 -10.91 -6.23 5.99
CA LEU A 322 -9.48 -6.08 5.75
C LEU A 322 -8.93 -7.17 4.80
N PRO A 323 -9.28 -8.48 4.97
CA PRO A 323 -8.89 -9.52 4.01
C PRO A 323 -9.36 -9.28 2.58
N HIS A 324 -10.59 -8.78 2.39
CA HIS A 324 -11.11 -8.44 1.07
C HIS A 324 -10.28 -7.33 0.42
N SER A 325 -10.03 -6.26 1.16
CA SER A 325 -9.27 -5.11 0.66
C SER A 325 -7.85 -5.52 0.27
N VAL A 326 -7.20 -6.38 1.07
CA VAL A 326 -5.88 -6.93 0.75
C VAL A 326 -5.91 -7.81 -0.50
N LEU A 327 -6.86 -8.75 -0.63
CA LEU A 327 -6.95 -9.62 -1.81
C LEU A 327 -7.36 -8.90 -3.09
N MET A 328 -8.02 -7.75 -2.97
CA MET A 328 -8.33 -6.87 -4.09
C MET A 328 -7.08 -6.13 -4.60
N MET A 329 -6.15 -5.76 -3.71
CA MET A 329 -4.91 -5.07 -4.07
C MET A 329 -3.77 -6.03 -4.43
N ILE A 330 -3.68 -7.18 -3.76
CA ILE A 330 -2.68 -8.24 -4.00
C ILE A 330 -3.42 -9.54 -4.33
N PRO A 331 -3.97 -9.67 -5.55
CA PRO A 331 -4.67 -10.88 -5.97
C PRO A 331 -3.70 -12.05 -6.16
N GLU A 332 -4.20 -13.27 -5.92
CA GLU A 332 -3.52 -14.49 -6.37
C GLU A 332 -3.52 -14.55 -7.90
N ALA A 333 -2.47 -15.12 -8.52
CA ALA A 333 -2.46 -15.38 -9.95
C ALA A 333 -3.63 -16.32 -10.32
N TRP A 334 -4.61 -15.82 -11.08
CA TRP A 334 -5.89 -16.49 -11.30
C TRP A 334 -6.16 -16.77 -12.78
N GLU A 335 -5.59 -15.97 -13.67
CA GLU A 335 -5.84 -15.95 -15.11
C GLU A 335 -5.49 -17.31 -15.75
N ASN A 336 -4.30 -17.82 -15.45
CA ASN A 336 -3.78 -19.07 -16.00
C ASN A 336 -3.96 -20.28 -15.06
N HIS A 337 -4.66 -20.12 -13.93
CA HIS A 337 -4.83 -21.18 -12.92
C HIS A 337 -6.00 -22.10 -13.27
N ALA A 338 -5.76 -23.08 -14.15
CA ALA A 338 -6.78 -23.98 -14.70
C ALA A 338 -7.64 -24.73 -13.66
N SER A 339 -7.05 -25.12 -12.52
CA SER A 339 -7.72 -25.86 -11.43
C SER A 339 -8.37 -24.99 -10.36
N MET A 340 -8.35 -23.66 -10.50
CA MET A 340 -8.98 -22.75 -9.54
C MET A 340 -10.50 -22.97 -9.52
N ASP A 341 -11.09 -22.92 -8.32
CA ASP A 341 -12.54 -22.94 -8.16
C ASP A 341 -13.21 -21.82 -8.99
N PRO A 342 -14.29 -22.11 -9.75
CA PRO A 342 -14.93 -21.12 -10.61
C PRO A 342 -15.44 -19.88 -9.88
N ALA A 343 -15.99 -20.02 -8.66
CA ALA A 343 -16.47 -18.87 -7.90
C ALA A 343 -15.30 -18.00 -7.44
N ARG A 344 -14.19 -18.62 -7.01
CA ARG A 344 -12.94 -17.91 -6.69
C ARG A 344 -12.36 -17.19 -7.91
N ARG A 345 -12.35 -17.83 -9.08
CA ARG A 345 -11.91 -17.19 -10.32
C ARG A 345 -12.79 -15.99 -10.67
N ALA A 346 -14.11 -16.14 -10.58
CA ALA A 346 -15.06 -15.07 -10.84
C ALA A 346 -14.87 -13.88 -9.88
N PHE A 347 -14.57 -14.13 -8.60
CA PHE A 347 -14.21 -13.09 -7.64
C PHE A 347 -13.01 -12.27 -8.13
N TYR A 348 -11.90 -12.91 -8.49
CA TYR A 348 -10.71 -12.18 -8.94
C TYR A 348 -10.91 -11.46 -10.28
N GLN A 349 -11.56 -12.13 -11.24
CA GLN A 349 -11.87 -11.54 -12.55
C GLN A 349 -12.79 -10.32 -12.44
N TYR A 350 -13.76 -10.35 -11.53
CA TYR A 350 -14.61 -9.18 -11.27
C TYR A 350 -13.78 -8.03 -10.70
N HIS A 351 -12.94 -8.29 -9.69
CA HIS A 351 -12.13 -7.25 -9.06
C HIS A 351 -11.05 -6.68 -9.98
N SER A 352 -10.50 -7.46 -10.92
CA SER A 352 -9.53 -6.97 -11.90
C SER A 352 -10.10 -5.94 -12.87
N THR A 353 -11.42 -5.85 -13.02
CA THR A 353 -12.07 -4.79 -13.82
C THR A 353 -12.08 -3.43 -13.12
N MET A 354 -11.83 -3.40 -11.80
CA MET A 354 -11.93 -2.20 -10.96
C MET A 354 -10.60 -1.77 -10.36
N MET A 355 -9.73 -2.74 -10.02
CA MET A 355 -8.45 -2.50 -9.35
C MET A 355 -7.35 -3.27 -10.07
N GLU A 356 -6.34 -2.53 -10.52
CA GLU A 356 -5.07 -3.09 -10.96
C GLU A 356 -4.28 -3.63 -9.76
N PRO A 357 -3.56 -4.75 -9.92
CA PRO A 357 -2.72 -5.29 -8.87
C PRO A 357 -1.62 -4.31 -8.43
N TRP A 358 -1.44 -4.18 -7.13
CA TRP A 358 -0.29 -3.50 -6.54
C TRP A 358 0.88 -4.48 -6.48
N ASP A 359 1.53 -4.65 -7.63
CA ASP A 359 2.52 -5.69 -7.87
C ASP A 359 3.96 -5.28 -7.51
N GLY A 360 4.81 -6.30 -7.35
CA GLY A 360 6.20 -6.20 -6.93
C GLY A 360 6.51 -7.18 -5.79
N PRO A 361 7.80 -7.41 -5.44
CA PRO A 361 8.15 -8.30 -4.33
C PRO A 361 7.54 -7.78 -3.05
N ALA A 362 6.67 -8.54 -2.38
CA ALA A 362 5.96 -8.05 -1.22
C ALA A 362 5.69 -9.17 -0.20
N CYS A 363 6.05 -8.92 1.06
CA CYS A 363 5.47 -9.57 2.22
C CYS A 363 4.76 -8.48 3.01
N VAL A 364 3.44 -8.41 2.86
CA VAL A 364 2.58 -7.40 3.51
C VAL A 364 1.95 -8.06 4.72
N THR A 365 2.36 -7.62 5.89
CA THR A 365 1.65 -7.91 7.14
C THR A 365 0.68 -6.76 7.42
N PHE A 366 -0.50 -7.09 7.91
CA PHE A 366 -1.58 -6.12 8.08
C PHE A 366 -2.41 -6.42 9.33
N THR A 367 -3.00 -5.37 9.91
CA THR A 367 -3.94 -5.51 11.03
C THR A 367 -4.87 -4.32 11.15
N ASP A 368 -6.09 -4.56 11.63
CA ASP A 368 -7.05 -3.52 12.06
C ASP A 368 -7.25 -3.48 13.58
N GLY A 369 -6.37 -4.15 14.33
CA GLY A 369 -6.47 -4.30 15.79
C GLY A 369 -7.43 -5.41 16.25
N THR A 370 -8.13 -6.10 15.35
CA THR A 370 -8.94 -7.30 15.66
C THR A 370 -8.39 -8.53 14.93
N GLN A 371 -8.06 -8.35 13.66
CA GLN A 371 -7.42 -9.36 12.84
C GLN A 371 -5.97 -8.95 12.56
N VAL A 372 -5.07 -9.93 12.47
CA VAL A 372 -3.71 -9.73 11.98
C VAL A 372 -3.36 -10.82 10.99
N GLY A 373 -2.79 -10.43 9.86
CA GLY A 373 -2.49 -11.36 8.80
C GLY A 373 -1.25 -11.00 8.01
N ALA A 374 -0.93 -11.87 7.06
CA ALA A 374 0.14 -11.68 6.11
C ALA A 374 -0.23 -12.29 4.77
N VAL A 375 0.15 -11.61 3.69
CA VAL A 375 0.08 -12.13 2.32
C VAL A 375 1.41 -11.87 1.63
N LEU A 376 1.78 -12.79 0.73
CA LEU A 376 2.89 -12.57 -0.19
C LEU A 376 2.36 -12.06 -1.53
N ASP A 377 3.23 -11.40 -2.30
CA ASP A 377 3.00 -11.15 -3.71
C ASP A 377 2.70 -12.45 -4.48
N ARG A 378 2.15 -12.31 -5.70
CA ARG A 378 1.72 -13.43 -6.52
C ARG A 378 2.85 -14.43 -6.85
N ASN A 379 4.11 -13.99 -6.82
CA ASN A 379 5.31 -14.80 -7.08
C ASN A 379 5.95 -15.34 -5.78
N GLY A 380 5.61 -14.77 -4.62
CA GLY A 380 6.20 -15.08 -3.32
C GLY A 380 7.69 -14.77 -3.24
N LEU A 381 8.07 -13.56 -3.66
CA LEU A 381 9.47 -13.13 -3.77
C LEU A 381 10.09 -12.77 -2.41
N ARG A 382 9.28 -12.68 -1.35
CA ARG A 382 9.71 -12.36 0.02
C ARG A 382 9.38 -13.50 1.00
N PRO A 383 10.19 -13.72 2.04
CA PRO A 383 9.97 -14.79 2.99
C PRO A 383 8.90 -14.43 4.03
N GLY A 384 8.12 -15.43 4.46
CA GLY A 384 7.28 -15.35 5.64
C GLY A 384 7.18 -16.72 6.31
N ARG A 385 7.44 -16.78 7.61
CA ARG A 385 7.46 -18.02 8.42
C ARG A 385 6.63 -17.81 9.66
N TYR A 386 5.84 -18.83 10.04
CA TYR A 386 4.98 -18.73 11.22
C TYR A 386 5.05 -19.96 12.11
N TRP A 387 4.91 -19.73 13.41
CA TRP A 387 4.92 -20.71 14.48
C TRP A 387 3.66 -20.48 15.34
N VAL A 388 3.04 -21.57 15.79
CA VAL A 388 1.88 -21.55 16.69
C VAL A 388 2.21 -22.48 17.85
N THR A 389 1.98 -22.01 19.08
CA THR A 389 2.20 -22.77 20.30
C THR A 389 0.90 -23.32 20.89
N ASP A 390 1.02 -24.29 21.81
CA ASP A 390 -0.10 -24.90 22.53
C ASP A 390 -0.84 -23.93 23.47
N ASP A 391 -0.14 -22.93 24.00
CA ASP A 391 -0.69 -21.82 24.79
C ASP A 391 -1.30 -20.69 23.94
N GLY A 392 -1.34 -20.85 22.61
CA GLY A 392 -2.06 -19.96 21.70
C GLY A 392 -1.25 -18.77 21.17
N LEU A 393 0.06 -18.68 21.45
CA LEU A 393 0.93 -17.68 20.83
C LEU A 393 1.13 -18.00 19.34
N VAL A 394 0.91 -16.99 18.50
CA VAL A 394 1.20 -17.00 17.06
C VAL A 394 2.30 -16.00 16.78
N VAL A 395 3.35 -16.46 16.12
CA VAL A 395 4.49 -15.61 15.71
C VAL A 395 4.67 -15.77 14.22
N LEU A 396 4.67 -14.67 13.48
CA LEU A 396 5.01 -14.64 12.06
C LEU A 396 6.13 -13.63 11.83
N SER A 397 7.16 -14.01 11.07
CA SER A 397 8.26 -13.11 10.73
C SER A 397 8.88 -13.47 9.38
N SER A 398 9.61 -12.52 8.81
CA SER A 398 10.49 -12.75 7.67
C SER A 398 11.55 -13.84 7.92
N GLU A 399 11.88 -14.12 9.19
CA GLU A 399 12.85 -15.15 9.58
C GLU A 399 12.33 -16.11 10.66
N VAL A 400 13.05 -17.21 10.85
CA VAL A 400 12.84 -18.14 11.97
C VAL A 400 13.82 -17.82 13.09
N GLY A 401 13.50 -18.19 14.33
CA GLY A 401 14.40 -17.97 15.47
C GLY A 401 14.35 -16.55 16.05
N VAL A 402 13.29 -15.79 15.73
CA VAL A 402 13.07 -14.44 16.26
C VAL A 402 12.60 -14.43 17.72
N LEU A 403 12.17 -15.58 18.25
CA LEU A 403 11.85 -15.80 19.65
C LEU A 403 12.38 -17.17 20.07
N ASP A 404 12.82 -17.26 21.33
CA ASP A 404 13.20 -18.52 21.96
C ASP A 404 11.94 -19.25 22.44
N ILE A 405 11.43 -20.15 21.60
CA ILE A 405 10.23 -20.95 21.88
C ILE A 405 10.66 -22.40 22.03
N ALA A 406 10.33 -22.99 23.18
CA ALA A 406 10.60 -24.38 23.49
C ALA A 406 9.94 -25.30 22.42
N PRO A 407 10.70 -26.20 21.75
CA PRO A 407 10.18 -27.03 20.65
C PRO A 407 8.94 -27.85 21.02
N GLU A 408 8.83 -28.30 22.27
CA GLU A 408 7.70 -29.06 22.81
C GLU A 408 6.39 -28.26 22.86
N LYS A 409 6.44 -26.93 22.88
CA LYS A 409 5.25 -26.07 22.83
C LYS A 409 4.72 -25.86 21.42
N VAL A 410 5.52 -26.10 20.38
CA VAL A 410 5.16 -25.76 19.00
C VAL A 410 4.17 -26.78 18.43
N VAL A 411 2.93 -26.36 18.20
CA VAL A 411 1.87 -27.23 17.62
C VAL A 411 1.76 -27.12 16.10
N ARG A 412 2.12 -25.97 15.52
CA ARG A 412 2.14 -25.76 14.05
C ARG A 412 3.31 -24.88 13.66
N LYS A 413 4.00 -25.25 12.57
CA LYS A 413 5.05 -24.44 11.95
C LYS A 413 4.86 -24.46 10.44
N GLY A 414 4.99 -23.30 9.80
CA GLY A 414 4.80 -23.20 8.35
C GLY A 414 5.53 -22.04 7.71
N ARG A 415 5.28 -21.88 6.41
CA ARG A 415 5.70 -20.73 5.61
C ARG A 415 4.51 -20.18 4.85
N LEU A 416 4.54 -18.88 4.59
CA LEU A 416 3.64 -18.28 3.61
C LEU A 416 3.94 -18.84 2.22
N GLN A 417 2.91 -18.91 1.39
CA GLN A 417 2.98 -19.40 0.02
C GLN A 417 2.41 -18.31 -0.90
N PRO A 418 2.94 -18.16 -2.13
CA PRO A 418 2.39 -17.23 -3.11
C PRO A 418 0.87 -17.41 -3.24
N GLY A 419 0.14 -16.29 -3.26
CA GLY A 419 -1.31 -16.28 -3.38
C GLY A 419 -2.10 -16.72 -2.14
N ARG A 420 -1.48 -17.25 -1.07
CA ARG A 420 -2.18 -17.65 0.16
C ARG A 420 -2.10 -16.59 1.24
N MET A 421 -3.21 -16.34 1.91
CA MET A 421 -3.32 -15.49 3.08
C MET A 421 -3.17 -16.31 4.37
N PHE A 422 -2.38 -15.79 5.31
CA PHE A 422 -2.40 -16.24 6.70
C PHE A 422 -3.15 -15.19 7.52
N LEU A 423 -4.18 -15.60 8.26
CA LEU A 423 -5.02 -14.68 9.02
C LEU A 423 -5.29 -15.24 10.42
N VAL A 424 -5.03 -14.42 11.43
CA VAL A 424 -5.36 -14.66 12.83
C VAL A 424 -6.47 -13.70 13.22
N ASP A 425 -7.53 -14.23 13.82
CA ASP A 425 -8.62 -13.45 14.38
C ASP A 425 -8.63 -13.63 15.90
N THR A 426 -8.31 -12.56 16.63
CA THR A 426 -8.25 -12.60 18.10
C THR A 426 -9.61 -12.48 18.75
N ALA A 427 -10.65 -12.03 18.02
CA ALA A 427 -12.03 -12.03 18.49
C ALA A 427 -12.68 -13.41 18.32
N GLU A 428 -12.36 -14.13 17.24
CA GLU A 428 -12.81 -15.52 17.04
C GLU A 428 -11.88 -16.57 17.68
N HIS A 429 -10.76 -16.14 18.26
CA HIS A 429 -9.78 -17.00 18.94
C HIS A 429 -9.19 -18.10 18.05
N ARG A 430 -9.00 -17.84 16.76
CA ARG A 430 -8.54 -18.85 15.80
C ARG A 430 -7.75 -18.28 14.63
N ILE A 431 -7.06 -19.18 13.95
CA ILE A 431 -6.48 -18.94 12.63
C ILE A 431 -7.56 -19.27 11.60
N ILE A 432 -7.88 -18.31 10.72
CA ILE A 432 -8.82 -18.51 9.62
C ILE A 432 -8.04 -19.03 8.42
N GLU A 433 -8.44 -20.19 7.88
CA GLU A 433 -7.71 -20.81 6.77
C GLU A 433 -7.99 -20.10 5.44
N ASP A 434 -6.98 -20.06 4.56
CA ASP A 434 -7.03 -19.35 3.27
C ASP A 434 -8.25 -19.71 2.41
N ASP A 435 -8.60 -21.00 2.36
CA ASP A 435 -9.74 -21.49 1.59
C ASP A 435 -11.08 -21.00 2.16
N GLU A 436 -11.18 -20.86 3.48
CA GLU A 436 -12.37 -20.32 4.16
C GLU A 436 -12.54 -18.83 3.83
N ILE A 437 -11.45 -18.05 3.91
CA ILE A 437 -11.45 -16.61 3.57
C ILE A 437 -11.93 -16.43 2.13
N LYS A 438 -11.28 -17.11 1.19
CA LYS A 438 -11.55 -16.94 -0.25
C LYS A 438 -12.92 -17.47 -0.64
N ALA A 439 -13.36 -18.59 -0.07
CA ALA A 439 -14.70 -19.11 -0.33
C ALA A 439 -15.78 -18.16 0.22
N GLY A 440 -15.58 -17.61 1.42
CA GLY A 440 -16.48 -16.63 2.01
C GLY A 440 -16.59 -15.37 1.15
N LEU A 441 -15.46 -14.83 0.70
CA LEU A 441 -15.43 -13.64 -0.17
C LEU A 441 -16.04 -13.90 -1.55
N ALA A 442 -15.72 -15.03 -2.17
CA ALA A 442 -16.27 -15.40 -3.47
C ALA A 442 -17.79 -15.65 -3.45
N ALA A 443 -18.36 -15.95 -2.27
CA ALA A 443 -19.78 -16.16 -2.08
C ALA A 443 -20.56 -14.90 -1.67
N GLN A 444 -19.89 -13.75 -1.48
CA GLN A 444 -20.56 -12.51 -1.04
C GLN A 444 -21.55 -11.98 -2.07
N GLU A 445 -21.21 -12.09 -3.36
CA GLU A 445 -22.00 -11.58 -4.47
C GLU A 445 -21.97 -12.60 -5.62
N PRO A 446 -22.98 -12.58 -6.53
CA PRO A 446 -23.03 -13.49 -7.67
C PRO A 446 -22.07 -13.02 -8.79
N TYR A 447 -20.77 -12.96 -8.51
CA TYR A 447 -19.76 -12.42 -9.42
C TYR A 447 -19.77 -13.10 -10.81
N GLY A 448 -20.02 -14.41 -10.87
CA GLY A 448 -20.13 -15.14 -12.13
C GLY A 448 -21.28 -14.63 -13.01
N GLU A 449 -22.46 -14.40 -12.42
CA GLU A 449 -23.62 -13.85 -13.14
C GLU A 449 -23.37 -12.40 -13.60
N TRP A 450 -22.69 -11.61 -12.77
CA TRP A 450 -22.34 -10.23 -13.12
C TRP A 450 -21.37 -10.19 -14.30
N LEU A 451 -20.35 -11.05 -14.29
CA LEU A 451 -19.39 -11.18 -15.39
C LEU A 451 -20.07 -11.65 -16.67
N GLU A 452 -20.92 -12.68 -16.61
CA GLU A 452 -21.68 -13.16 -17.79
C GLU A 452 -22.54 -12.05 -18.41
N ALA A 453 -23.15 -11.20 -17.58
CA ALA A 453 -24.00 -10.11 -18.05
C ALA A 453 -23.24 -8.84 -18.48
N GLY A 454 -22.02 -8.63 -17.97
CA GLY A 454 -21.29 -7.37 -18.07
C GLY A 454 -20.04 -7.42 -18.95
N LEU A 455 -19.32 -8.54 -18.95
CA LEU A 455 -18.04 -8.67 -19.63
C LEU A 455 -18.25 -9.32 -21.00
N ILE A 456 -17.79 -8.64 -22.05
CA ILE A 456 -17.87 -9.13 -23.44
C ILE A 456 -16.45 -9.47 -23.89
N ASP A 457 -16.18 -10.71 -24.30
CA ASP A 457 -14.93 -11.03 -24.97
C ASP A 457 -14.96 -10.47 -26.40
N LEU A 458 -13.88 -9.82 -26.83
CA LEU A 458 -13.75 -9.33 -28.20
C LEU A 458 -13.93 -10.44 -29.22
N ALA A 459 -13.46 -11.66 -28.91
CA ALA A 459 -13.55 -12.82 -29.80
C ALA A 459 -15.00 -13.28 -30.04
N ASP A 460 -15.95 -12.91 -29.18
CA ASP A 460 -17.37 -13.24 -29.32
C ASP A 460 -18.13 -12.25 -30.23
N LEU A 461 -17.48 -11.15 -30.64
CA LEU A 461 -18.06 -10.18 -31.55
C LEU A 461 -18.09 -10.70 -33.00
N PRO A 462 -19.06 -10.27 -33.83
CA PRO A 462 -19.17 -10.72 -35.21
C PRO A 462 -17.98 -10.24 -36.05
N GLU A 463 -17.42 -11.14 -36.86
CA GLU A 463 -16.35 -10.81 -37.81
C GLU A 463 -16.78 -9.70 -38.78
N ARG A 464 -15.82 -8.80 -39.08
CA ARG A 464 -15.96 -7.73 -40.06
C ARG A 464 -15.19 -8.05 -41.35
N GLU A 465 -15.52 -7.34 -42.41
CA GLU A 465 -14.85 -7.52 -43.71
C GLU A 465 -13.43 -6.91 -43.68
N HIS A 466 -12.43 -7.75 -43.96
CA HIS A 466 -11.04 -7.34 -44.01
C HIS A 466 -10.75 -6.39 -45.18
N ILE A 467 -10.21 -5.19 -44.86
CA ILE A 467 -9.89 -4.17 -45.85
C ILE A 467 -8.44 -4.29 -46.32
N VAL A 468 -8.24 -4.72 -47.57
CA VAL A 468 -6.91 -4.77 -48.20
C VAL A 468 -6.55 -3.43 -48.83
N HIS A 469 -5.44 -2.83 -48.38
CA HIS A 469 -4.91 -1.60 -48.96
C HIS A 469 -3.98 -1.87 -50.16
N THR A 470 -4.00 -0.97 -51.14
CA THR A 470 -3.10 -1.07 -52.32
C THR A 470 -1.64 -0.80 -51.95
N HIS A 471 -0.71 -1.41 -52.67
CA HIS A 471 0.74 -1.21 -52.46
C HIS A 471 1.13 0.27 -52.45
N ALA A 472 0.63 1.06 -53.41
CA ALA A 472 0.92 2.50 -53.48
C ALA A 472 0.45 3.26 -52.23
N SER A 473 -0.68 2.88 -51.65
CA SER A 473 -1.19 3.47 -50.40
C SER A 473 -0.29 3.10 -49.21
N VAL A 474 0.12 1.83 -49.12
CA VAL A 474 0.99 1.33 -48.03
C VAL A 474 2.34 2.02 -48.07
N THR A 475 3.01 2.04 -49.22
CA THR A 475 4.34 2.66 -49.38
C THR A 475 4.31 4.15 -49.02
N ARG A 476 3.26 4.88 -49.41
CA ARG A 476 3.11 6.29 -49.06
C ARG A 476 2.99 6.50 -47.54
N ARG A 477 2.21 5.65 -46.85
CA ARG A 477 2.05 5.73 -45.40
C ARG A 477 3.34 5.36 -44.67
N GLN A 478 4.04 4.33 -45.12
CA GLN A 478 5.36 3.94 -44.59
C GLN A 478 6.33 5.12 -44.62
N GLN A 479 6.45 5.81 -45.76
CA GLN A 479 7.29 7.01 -45.87
C GLN A 479 6.82 8.15 -44.95
N THR A 480 5.51 8.34 -44.81
CA THR A 480 4.94 9.39 -43.94
C THR A 480 5.25 9.14 -42.47
N PHE A 481 5.24 7.88 -42.02
CA PHE A 481 5.54 7.48 -40.65
C PHE A 481 7.00 7.12 -40.40
N GLY A 482 7.89 7.38 -41.38
CA GLY A 482 9.33 7.22 -41.21
C GLY A 482 9.87 5.80 -41.30
N TYR A 483 9.08 4.82 -41.76
CA TYR A 483 9.56 3.45 -41.96
C TYR A 483 10.67 3.40 -43.00
N THR A 484 11.73 2.66 -42.67
CA THR A 484 12.89 2.43 -43.53
C THR A 484 12.90 1.02 -44.11
N GLU A 485 13.61 0.82 -45.22
CA GLU A 485 13.78 -0.52 -45.81
C GLU A 485 14.49 -1.48 -44.84
N GLU A 486 15.39 -0.96 -44.01
CA GLU A 486 16.07 -1.71 -42.96
C GLU A 486 15.08 -2.20 -41.90
N GLU A 487 14.23 -1.34 -41.33
CA GLU A 487 13.21 -1.76 -40.35
C GLU A 487 12.23 -2.78 -40.94
N LEU A 488 11.79 -2.57 -42.18
CA LEU A 488 10.90 -3.53 -42.85
C LEU A 488 11.56 -4.90 -43.02
N ARG A 489 12.85 -4.93 -43.39
CA ARG A 489 13.59 -6.15 -43.70
C ARG A 489 14.15 -6.86 -42.46
N VAL A 490 14.64 -6.11 -41.48
CA VAL A 490 15.38 -6.60 -40.31
C VAL A 490 14.45 -6.78 -39.10
N LEU A 491 13.41 -5.97 -38.98
CA LEU A 491 12.45 -6.04 -37.86
C LEU A 491 11.14 -6.72 -38.25
N LEU A 492 10.39 -6.10 -39.15
CA LEU A 492 9.01 -6.54 -39.45
C LEU A 492 8.94 -7.88 -40.19
N ALA A 493 9.73 -8.06 -41.25
CA ALA A 493 9.69 -9.30 -42.03
C ALA A 493 10.07 -10.56 -41.22
N PRO A 494 11.08 -10.53 -40.31
CA PRO A 494 11.35 -11.64 -39.40
C PRO A 494 10.22 -11.90 -38.41
N MET A 495 9.67 -10.86 -37.76
CA MET A 495 8.54 -11.00 -36.84
C MET A 495 7.35 -11.69 -37.52
N ALA A 496 6.98 -11.25 -38.72
CA ALA A 496 5.87 -11.83 -39.48
C ALA A 496 6.11 -13.30 -39.92
N LYS A 497 7.37 -13.70 -40.13
CA LYS A 497 7.71 -15.07 -40.57
C LYS A 497 7.89 -16.05 -39.42
N ALA A 498 8.51 -15.60 -38.34
CA ALA A 498 8.94 -16.45 -37.23
C ALA A 498 8.02 -16.38 -36.01
N GLY A 499 7.15 -15.36 -35.92
CA GLY A 499 6.33 -15.11 -34.72
C GLY A 499 7.15 -14.69 -33.50
N ALA A 500 8.38 -14.21 -33.71
CA ALA A 500 9.31 -13.79 -32.66
C ALA A 500 10.08 -12.55 -33.11
N GLU A 501 10.49 -11.72 -32.14
CA GLU A 501 11.35 -10.58 -32.41
C GLU A 501 12.72 -11.03 -32.96
N PRO A 502 13.34 -10.26 -33.86
CA PRO A 502 14.66 -10.59 -34.39
C PRO A 502 15.74 -10.46 -33.30
N LEU A 503 16.68 -11.41 -33.28
CA LEU A 503 17.85 -11.31 -32.42
C LEU A 503 19.00 -10.58 -33.12
N GLY A 504 19.61 -9.64 -32.40
CA GLY A 504 20.82 -8.92 -32.80
C GLY A 504 22.00 -9.19 -31.86
N SER A 505 23.16 -8.63 -32.18
CA SER A 505 24.35 -8.64 -31.32
C SER A 505 25.12 -7.33 -31.46
N MET A 506 26.12 -7.12 -30.59
CA MET A 506 26.83 -5.85 -30.38
C MET A 506 25.98 -4.78 -29.68
N GLY A 507 26.64 -3.73 -29.18
CA GLY A 507 25.95 -2.58 -28.57
C GLY A 507 25.52 -1.55 -29.61
N THR A 508 24.56 -0.70 -29.23
CA THR A 508 24.09 0.42 -30.05
C THR A 508 25.18 1.48 -30.20
N ASP A 509 25.70 1.68 -31.41
CA ASP A 509 26.71 2.70 -31.75
C ASP A 509 26.11 3.97 -32.39
N SER A 510 24.78 4.00 -32.59
CA SER A 510 24.07 5.17 -33.08
C SER A 510 23.97 6.27 -32.01
N PRO A 511 24.02 7.57 -32.38
CA PRO A 511 23.75 8.66 -31.45
C PRO A 511 22.40 8.50 -30.75
N ILE A 512 22.31 8.93 -29.49
CA ILE A 512 21.02 9.07 -28.80
C ILE A 512 20.10 9.99 -29.60
N ALA A 513 18.79 9.80 -29.53
CA ALA A 513 17.83 10.44 -30.42
C ALA A 513 17.98 11.98 -30.47
N ALA A 514 18.23 12.61 -29.32
CA ALA A 514 18.43 14.06 -29.20
C ALA A 514 19.69 14.61 -29.91
N LEU A 515 20.68 13.77 -30.19
CA LEU A 515 21.93 14.14 -30.87
C LEU A 515 21.99 13.64 -32.32
N SER A 516 20.94 12.97 -32.79
CA SER A 516 20.91 12.42 -34.15
C SER A 516 20.79 13.53 -35.18
N GLU A 517 21.61 13.48 -36.23
CA GLU A 517 21.46 14.32 -37.42
C GLU A 517 20.32 13.84 -38.33
N ARG A 518 19.76 12.65 -38.06
CA ARG A 518 18.63 12.07 -38.80
C ARG A 518 17.32 12.25 -38.03
N PRO A 519 16.17 12.35 -38.72
CA PRO A 519 14.86 12.30 -38.07
C PRO A 519 14.73 11.01 -37.24
N ARG A 520 14.27 11.15 -36.00
CA ARG A 520 13.99 10.04 -35.07
C ARG A 520 12.51 10.02 -34.71
N LEU A 521 11.99 8.84 -34.41
CA LEU A 521 10.60 8.70 -33.98
C LEU A 521 10.48 9.09 -32.51
N LEU A 522 9.27 9.48 -32.09
CA LEU A 522 9.01 9.84 -30.70
C LEU A 522 9.44 8.73 -29.73
N PHE A 523 9.24 7.47 -30.11
CA PHE A 523 9.58 6.29 -29.31
C PHE A 523 11.08 6.18 -29.00
N ASP A 524 11.96 6.73 -29.85
CA ASP A 524 13.42 6.70 -29.61
C ASP A 524 13.87 7.60 -28.44
N TYR A 525 12.99 8.49 -27.98
CA TYR A 525 13.24 9.37 -26.83
C TYR A 525 12.84 8.73 -25.49
N PHE A 526 12.18 7.57 -25.52
CA PHE A 526 11.76 6.84 -24.34
C PHE A 526 12.62 5.59 -24.16
N THR A 527 13.28 5.49 -23.02
CA THR A 527 14.04 4.31 -22.62
C THR A 527 13.18 3.44 -21.70
N GLN A 528 13.15 2.14 -21.96
CA GLN A 528 12.49 1.18 -21.06
C GLN A 528 13.25 1.14 -19.73
N LEU A 529 12.52 1.33 -18.64
CA LEU A 529 13.07 1.10 -17.31
C LEU A 529 13.18 -0.40 -17.06
N PHE A 530 14.15 -0.80 -16.25
CA PHE A 530 14.33 -2.17 -15.82
C PHE A 530 14.71 -2.23 -14.35
N ALA A 531 14.34 -3.33 -13.72
CA ALA A 531 14.62 -3.59 -12.31
C ALA A 531 16.07 -4.00 -12.10
N GLN A 532 16.73 -3.41 -11.09
CA GLN A 532 18.09 -3.78 -10.70
C GLN A 532 18.26 -3.67 -9.19
N VAL A 533 18.68 -4.77 -8.55
CA VAL A 533 18.93 -4.90 -7.09
C VAL A 533 17.67 -4.79 -6.22
N THR A 534 16.89 -3.72 -6.34
CA THR A 534 15.76 -3.41 -5.46
C THR A 534 14.62 -4.42 -5.60
N ASN A 535 14.31 -4.79 -6.83
CA ASN A 535 13.40 -5.87 -7.20
C ASN A 535 14.00 -6.76 -8.32
N PRO A 536 13.65 -8.07 -8.39
CA PRO A 536 14.08 -8.96 -9.45
C PRO A 536 13.18 -8.84 -10.70
N PRO A 537 13.74 -8.99 -11.92
CA PRO A 537 12.93 -9.19 -13.12
C PRO A 537 12.27 -10.58 -13.12
N LEU A 538 11.18 -10.73 -13.86
CA LEU A 538 10.47 -11.99 -14.05
C LEU A 538 10.94 -12.69 -15.34
N ASP A 539 10.95 -14.03 -15.33
CA ASP A 539 11.13 -14.83 -16.54
C ASP A 539 9.76 -15.02 -17.22
N ALA A 540 9.46 -14.17 -18.21
CA ALA A 540 8.17 -14.17 -18.90
C ALA A 540 7.83 -15.49 -19.61
N ILE A 541 8.82 -16.38 -19.84
CA ILE A 541 8.61 -17.68 -20.50
C ILE A 541 8.40 -18.77 -19.45
N ARG A 542 9.24 -18.82 -18.42
CA ARG A 542 9.17 -19.89 -17.40
C ARG A 542 8.14 -19.64 -16.32
N GLU A 543 7.80 -18.38 -16.10
CA GLU A 543 6.84 -17.93 -15.07
C GLU A 543 5.56 -17.38 -15.71
N GLU A 544 5.23 -17.78 -16.94
CA GLU A 544 4.03 -17.34 -17.68
C GLU A 544 2.72 -17.52 -16.89
N LEU A 545 2.66 -18.50 -15.98
CA LEU A 545 1.49 -18.74 -15.13
C LEU A 545 1.12 -17.55 -14.21
N VAL A 546 2.06 -16.66 -13.90
CA VAL A 546 1.82 -15.49 -13.02
C VAL A 546 1.71 -14.17 -13.78
N THR A 547 1.93 -14.19 -15.10
CA THR A 547 1.82 -13.01 -15.97
C THR A 547 0.53 -13.07 -16.79
N SER A 548 0.00 -11.89 -17.13
CA SER A 548 -1.18 -11.75 -17.96
C SER A 548 -1.12 -10.45 -18.76
N LEU A 549 -1.63 -10.50 -19.98
CA LEU A 549 -1.81 -9.33 -20.84
C LEU A 549 -3.29 -9.00 -21.07
N ILE A 550 -4.17 -9.72 -20.37
CA ILE A 550 -5.61 -9.49 -20.42
C ILE A 550 -5.88 -8.05 -19.98
N SER A 551 -6.63 -7.33 -20.80
CA SER A 551 -7.02 -5.95 -20.55
C SER A 551 -8.53 -5.82 -20.62
N SER A 552 -9.08 -4.81 -19.95
CA SER A 552 -10.51 -4.47 -20.06
C SER A 552 -10.67 -3.03 -20.51
N VAL A 553 -11.60 -2.81 -21.44
CA VAL A 553 -11.92 -1.49 -21.99
C VAL A 553 -13.38 -1.19 -21.70
N GLY A 554 -13.62 -0.19 -20.85
CA GLY A 554 -14.98 0.17 -20.45
C GLY A 554 -15.02 1.33 -19.47
N PRO A 555 -16.24 1.81 -19.14
CA PRO A 555 -16.42 2.79 -18.08
C PRO A 555 -15.95 2.22 -16.73
N GLN A 556 -15.20 3.03 -15.99
CA GLN A 556 -14.83 2.72 -14.60
C GLN A 556 -15.93 3.20 -13.65
N GLY A 557 -16.20 2.41 -12.61
CA GLY A 557 -17.25 2.66 -11.61
C GLY A 557 -16.71 3.18 -10.28
N ASN A 558 -17.62 3.43 -9.33
CA ASN A 558 -17.25 3.81 -7.96
C ASN A 558 -16.54 2.63 -7.27
N LEU A 559 -15.30 2.86 -6.83
CA LEU A 559 -14.48 1.84 -6.17
C LEU A 559 -15.05 1.38 -4.82
N LEU A 560 -15.79 2.25 -4.10
CA LEU A 560 -16.28 1.99 -2.76
C LEU A 560 -17.66 1.32 -2.74
N ASP A 561 -18.39 1.37 -3.85
CA ASP A 561 -19.74 0.80 -3.98
C ASP A 561 -19.84 0.07 -5.32
N PRO A 562 -19.18 -1.09 -5.46
CA PRO A 562 -19.16 -1.84 -6.70
C PRO A 562 -20.52 -2.51 -6.94
N THR A 563 -20.96 -2.58 -8.20
CA THR A 563 -22.21 -3.21 -8.60
C THR A 563 -22.00 -4.14 -9.79
N ALA A 564 -23.02 -4.87 -10.22
CA ALA A 564 -22.98 -5.61 -11.48
C ALA A 564 -22.55 -4.73 -12.68
N ALA A 565 -22.87 -3.44 -12.67
CA ALA A 565 -22.49 -2.52 -13.74
C ALA A 565 -20.98 -2.20 -13.77
N SER A 566 -20.25 -2.43 -12.68
CA SER A 566 -18.81 -2.10 -12.57
C SER A 566 -17.93 -2.93 -13.50
N CYS A 567 -18.36 -4.14 -13.89
CA CYS A 567 -17.62 -5.00 -14.80
C CYS A 567 -17.99 -4.84 -16.28
N ARG A 568 -18.88 -3.87 -16.62
CA ARG A 568 -19.34 -3.63 -18.00
C ARG A 568 -18.20 -3.15 -18.89
N SER A 569 -17.56 -4.07 -19.58
CA SER A 569 -16.36 -3.80 -20.35
C SER A 569 -16.17 -4.83 -21.46
N ILE A 570 -15.33 -4.48 -22.44
CA ILE A 570 -14.84 -5.41 -23.45
C ILE A 570 -13.49 -5.95 -22.96
N SER A 571 -13.36 -7.26 -22.87
CA SER A 571 -12.11 -7.93 -22.53
C SER A 571 -11.28 -8.14 -23.79
N LEU A 572 -9.99 -7.82 -23.69
CA LEU A 572 -8.99 -8.05 -24.71
C LEU A 572 -8.01 -9.08 -24.16
N SER A 573 -7.81 -10.20 -24.87
CA SER A 573 -6.80 -11.21 -24.49
C SER A 573 -5.36 -10.68 -24.65
N PHE A 574 -5.17 -9.71 -25.55
CA PHE A 574 -3.88 -9.10 -25.84
C PHE A 574 -4.09 -7.61 -26.19
N PRO A 575 -3.19 -6.69 -25.80
CA PRO A 575 -3.37 -5.26 -26.05
C PRO A 575 -3.18 -4.84 -27.51
N VAL A 576 -2.58 -5.71 -28.35
CA VAL A 576 -2.49 -5.48 -29.79
C VAL A 576 -3.67 -6.17 -30.45
N ILE A 577 -4.51 -5.37 -31.09
CA ILE A 577 -5.61 -5.84 -31.93
C ILE A 577 -5.30 -5.59 -33.40
N ASP A 578 -5.80 -6.46 -34.27
CA ASP A 578 -5.71 -6.27 -35.72
C ASP A 578 -6.79 -5.32 -36.27
N ASN A 579 -6.78 -5.08 -37.58
CA ASN A 579 -7.74 -4.17 -38.22
C ASN A 579 -9.17 -4.71 -38.22
N ASP A 580 -9.35 -6.02 -38.13
CA ASP A 580 -10.65 -6.68 -38.20
C ASP A 580 -11.27 -6.69 -36.79
N GLU A 581 -10.46 -6.89 -35.76
CA GLU A 581 -10.81 -6.72 -34.35
C GLU A 581 -11.14 -5.27 -33.96
N LEU A 582 -10.47 -4.28 -34.58
CA LEU A 582 -10.72 -2.85 -34.34
C LEU A 582 -12.06 -2.37 -34.94
N ALA A 583 -12.56 -3.02 -36.00
CA ALA A 583 -13.71 -2.59 -36.80
C ALA A 583 -15.06 -3.02 -36.22
#